data_AF-A0A3C0VXA9-F1
#
_entry.id   AF-A0A3C0VXA9-F1
#
_cell.length_a   1.000
_cell.length_b   1.000
_cell.length_c   1.000
_cell.angle_alpha   90.00
_cell.angle_beta   90.00
_cell.angle_gamma   90.00
#
_symmetry.space_group_name_H-M   'P 1'
#
loop_
_entity.id
_entity.type
_entity.pdbx_description
1 polymer ?
#
loop_
_entity_poly.entity_id
_entity_poly.type
_entity_poly.pdbx_seq_one_letter_code
_entity_poly.pdbx_strand_id
1 'polypeptide(L)'
;MVANTASTGMPWYIWALMTVICWGTYGVCMHTGSMKMESPEHGRIMAFLWVGLAYFLTAVIAPIIILKLKGGPIDFWAYPAKGWQWSLIAGTLGAIGALGVLLAFGAAPKPTVAYVPVIMSIIFAGAPIVNAIVNTTKANAWGNVSAPFILGIVLAAVGGFLVTKYVPKPSKPAAQAPADPVVTETN
;
A
#
# COMPACT_ATOMS: atom_id res chain seq x y z
N MET A 1 41.85 -1.81 -13.55
CA MET A 1 41.22 -2.02 -12.22
C MET A 1 40.50 -0.73 -11.85
N VAL A 2 39.24 -0.56 -12.25
CA VAL A 2 38.44 0.59 -11.80
C VAL A 2 37.98 0.25 -10.39
N ALA A 3 38.50 0.98 -9.41
CA ALA A 3 38.11 0.82 -8.01
C ALA A 3 36.60 1.08 -7.89
N ASN A 4 35.86 0.02 -7.56
CA ASN A 4 34.45 0.11 -7.24
C ASN A 4 34.36 0.68 -5.82
N THR A 5 34.18 1.99 -5.69
CA THR A 5 33.88 2.61 -4.40
C THR A 5 32.49 2.13 -3.98
N ALA A 6 32.45 1.02 -3.25
CA ALA A 6 31.24 0.57 -2.59
C ALA A 6 30.75 1.70 -1.68
N SER A 7 29.61 2.29 -2.03
CA SER A 7 28.87 3.21 -1.18
C SER A 7 28.73 2.60 0.22
N THR A 8 29.25 3.28 1.24
CA THR A 8 29.11 2.93 2.66
C THR A 8 27.71 3.20 3.22
N GLY A 9 26.73 3.48 2.34
CA GLY A 9 25.34 3.70 2.69
C GLY A 9 24.49 2.44 2.57
N MET A 10 23.33 2.44 3.25
CA MET A 10 22.33 1.39 3.15
C MET A 10 21.91 1.18 1.67
N PRO A 11 21.97 -0.05 1.13
CA PRO A 11 21.67 -0.30 -0.27
C PRO A 11 20.22 0.06 -0.63
N TRP A 12 20.01 0.54 -1.86
CA TRP A 12 18.73 1.09 -2.32
C TRP A 12 17.55 0.10 -2.19
N TYR A 13 17.81 -1.20 -2.36
CA TYR A 13 16.78 -2.23 -2.28
C TYR A 13 16.25 -2.42 -0.86
N ILE A 14 16.97 -2.03 0.19
CA ILE A 14 16.44 -2.06 1.56
C ILE A 14 15.31 -1.05 1.72
N TRP A 15 15.46 0.16 1.18
CA TRP A 15 14.38 1.16 1.16
C TRP A 15 13.17 0.67 0.35
N ALA A 16 13.40 -0.07 -0.74
CA ALA A 16 12.33 -0.69 -1.52
C ALA A 16 11.62 -1.78 -0.71
N LEU A 17 12.35 -2.66 -0.02
CA LEU A 17 11.77 -3.72 0.82
C LEU A 17 11.02 -3.16 2.03
N MET A 18 11.52 -2.09 2.66
CA MET A 18 10.78 -1.36 3.69
C MET A 18 9.44 -0.87 3.15
N THR A 19 9.43 -0.33 1.93
CA THR A 19 8.21 0.11 1.25
C THR A 19 7.24 -1.06 1.06
N VAL A 20 7.72 -2.24 0.65
CA VAL A 20 6.91 -3.46 0.53
C VAL A 20 6.27 -3.85 1.87
N ILE A 21 7.03 -3.76 2.97
CA ILE A 21 6.51 -4.06 4.32
C ILE A 21 5.42 -3.06 4.73
N CYS A 22 5.66 -1.76 4.55
CA CYS A 22 4.70 -0.71 4.90
C CYS A 22 3.41 -0.85 4.09
N TRP A 23 3.50 -1.02 2.77
CA TRP A 23 2.33 -1.17 1.91
C TRP A 23 1.64 -2.53 2.04
N GLY A 24 2.38 -3.60 2.31
CA GLY A 24 1.82 -4.93 2.56
C GLY A 24 0.98 -4.97 3.83
N THR A 25 1.42 -4.29 4.90
CA THR A 25 0.68 -4.20 6.17
C THR A 25 -0.43 -3.15 6.15
N TYR A 26 -0.32 -2.14 5.27
CA TYR A 26 -1.29 -1.06 5.12
C TYR A 26 -2.74 -1.55 5.00
N GLY A 27 -3.00 -2.63 4.24
CA GLY A 27 -4.36 -3.13 4.06
C GLY A 27 -5.01 -3.69 5.31
N VAL A 28 -4.20 -4.42 6.09
CA VAL A 28 -4.63 -4.95 7.38
C VAL A 28 -4.90 -3.82 8.35
N CYS A 29 -4.00 -2.83 8.42
CA CYS A 29 -4.17 -1.64 9.26
C CYS A 29 -5.39 -0.82 8.87
N MET A 30 -5.62 -0.60 7.57
CA MET A 30 -6.76 0.17 7.06
C MET A 30 -8.08 -0.54 7.29
N HIS A 31 -8.17 -1.83 6.99
CA HIS A 31 -9.38 -2.60 7.25
C HIS A 31 -9.70 -2.59 8.75
N THR A 32 -8.72 -2.91 9.59
CA THR A 32 -8.87 -2.93 11.05
C THR A 32 -9.23 -1.55 11.60
N GLY A 33 -8.53 -0.50 11.18
CA GLY A 33 -8.80 0.88 11.58
C GLY A 33 -10.21 1.31 11.20
N SER A 34 -10.66 1.03 9.97
CA SER A 34 -12.03 1.36 9.55
C SER A 34 -13.11 0.64 10.34
N MET A 35 -12.87 -0.63 10.72
CA MET A 35 -13.78 -1.43 11.54
C MET A 35 -13.83 -0.93 13.00
N LYS A 36 -12.72 -0.43 13.52
CA LYS A 36 -12.56 0.07 14.89
C LYS A 36 -13.02 1.51 15.08
N MET A 37 -13.46 2.20 14.03
CA MET A 37 -14.05 3.54 14.15
C MET A 37 -15.49 3.52 14.69
N GLU A 38 -16.07 2.34 14.95
CA GLU A 38 -17.39 2.16 15.57
C GLU A 38 -18.56 2.89 14.85
N SER A 39 -18.33 3.30 13.61
CA SER A 39 -19.31 3.93 12.73
C SER A 39 -19.46 3.09 11.45
N PRO A 40 -20.53 2.29 11.31
CA PRO A 40 -20.72 1.42 10.16
C PRO A 40 -20.77 2.16 8.81
N GLU A 41 -21.29 3.40 8.81
CA GLU A 41 -21.46 4.19 7.60
C GLU A 41 -20.22 5.04 7.28
N HIS A 42 -19.63 5.69 8.29
CA HIS A 42 -18.58 6.70 8.09
C HIS A 42 -17.18 6.24 8.52
N GLY A 43 -17.04 5.11 9.22
CA GLY A 43 -15.78 4.67 9.83
C GLY A 43 -14.62 4.54 8.85
N ARG A 44 -14.91 4.21 7.58
CA ARG A 44 -13.92 4.19 6.50
C ARG A 44 -13.32 5.57 6.24
N ILE A 45 -14.17 6.58 6.01
CA ILE A 45 -13.72 7.94 5.72
C ILE A 45 -13.05 8.56 6.95
N MET A 46 -13.56 8.28 8.14
CA MET A 46 -12.92 8.67 9.41
C MET A 46 -11.50 8.12 9.51
N ALA A 47 -11.29 6.84 9.19
CA ALA A 47 -9.95 6.23 9.12
C ALA A 47 -9.07 6.88 8.05
N PHE A 48 -9.63 7.27 6.90
CA PHE A 48 -8.88 7.94 5.83
C PHE A 48 -8.36 9.32 6.23
N LEU A 49 -9.08 10.07 7.08
CA LEU A 49 -8.60 11.36 7.60
C LEU A 49 -7.28 11.20 8.36
N TRP A 50 -7.14 10.12 9.13
CA TRP A 50 -5.89 9.80 9.84
C TRP A 50 -4.75 9.46 8.87
N VAL A 51 -5.05 8.82 7.74
CA VAL A 51 -4.06 8.62 6.65
C VAL A 51 -3.62 9.97 6.08
N GLY A 52 -4.55 10.88 5.85
CA GLY A 52 -4.25 12.25 5.40
C GLY A 52 -3.34 13.00 6.36
N LEU A 53 -3.60 12.91 7.67
CA LEU A 53 -2.73 13.47 8.70
C LEU A 53 -1.33 12.85 8.67
N ALA A 54 -1.23 11.53 8.54
CA ALA A 54 0.06 10.85 8.41
C ALA A 54 0.84 11.30 7.17
N TYR A 55 0.16 11.54 6.04
CA TYR A 55 0.78 12.08 4.83
C TYR A 55 1.26 13.51 5.04
N PHE A 56 0.52 14.36 5.74
CA PHE A 56 1.01 15.69 6.08
C PHE A 56 2.30 15.64 6.91
N LEU A 57 2.33 14.80 7.95
CA LEU A 57 3.52 14.65 8.80
C LEU A 57 4.73 14.11 8.01
N THR A 58 4.52 13.11 7.15
CA THR A 58 5.61 12.41 6.46
C THR A 58 6.02 13.04 5.14
N ALA A 59 5.12 13.72 4.43
CA ALA A 59 5.37 14.31 3.11
C ALA A 59 5.57 15.84 3.16
N VAL A 60 5.23 16.51 4.27
CA VAL A 60 5.46 17.95 4.45
C VAL A 60 6.44 18.21 5.58
N ILE A 61 6.11 17.78 6.80
CA ILE A 61 6.92 18.11 7.98
C ILE A 61 8.29 17.44 7.94
N ALA A 62 8.36 16.12 7.70
CA ALA A 62 9.63 15.40 7.68
C ALA A 62 10.60 15.92 6.58
N PRO A 63 10.18 16.16 5.32
CA PRO A 63 11.08 16.73 4.31
C PRO A 63 11.58 18.13 4.66
N ILE A 64 10.75 19.00 5.24
CA ILE A 64 11.18 20.32 5.70
C ILE A 64 12.28 20.21 6.76
N ILE A 65 12.10 19.31 7.75
CA ILE A 65 13.11 19.06 8.78
C ILE A 65 14.41 18.55 8.14
N ILE A 66 14.32 17.55 7.26
CA ILE A 66 15.49 16.96 6.58
C ILE A 66 16.23 18.01 5.75
N LEU A 67 15.50 18.84 4.99
CA LEU A 67 16.09 19.92 4.20
C LEU A 67 16.76 20.95 5.09
N LYS A 68 16.10 21.39 6.17
CA LYS A 68 16.67 22.33 7.13
C LYS A 68 17.96 21.81 7.75
N LEU A 69 18.00 20.53 8.17
CA LEU A 69 19.19 19.90 8.74
C LEU A 69 20.32 19.72 7.72
N LYS A 70 19.98 19.56 6.44
CA LYS A 70 20.96 19.41 5.34
C LYS A 70 21.33 20.73 4.65
N GLY A 71 20.82 21.87 5.12
CA GLY A 71 21.04 23.18 4.48
C GLY A 71 20.38 23.32 3.10
N GLY A 72 19.35 22.53 2.81
CA GLY A 72 18.59 22.58 1.56
C GLY A 72 17.53 23.69 1.55
N PRO A 73 17.01 24.06 0.37
CA PRO A 73 16.01 25.11 0.23
C PRO A 73 14.66 24.66 0.80
N ILE A 74 14.14 25.36 1.80
CA ILE A 74 12.84 25.07 2.43
C ILE A 74 11.66 25.81 1.77
N ASP A 75 11.97 26.78 0.92
CA ASP A 75 11.00 27.57 0.15
C ASP A 75 10.42 26.74 -1.02
N PHE A 76 9.69 25.68 -0.70
CA PHE A 76 9.21 24.72 -1.70
C PHE A 76 8.27 25.33 -2.74
N TRP A 77 7.65 26.47 -2.44
CA TRP A 77 6.88 27.31 -3.37
C TRP A 77 7.73 27.89 -4.51
N ALA A 78 9.05 28.00 -4.34
CA ALA A 78 9.97 28.50 -5.35
C ALA A 78 10.67 27.37 -6.14
N TYR A 79 10.28 26.11 -5.95
CA TYR A 79 10.88 24.99 -6.66
C TYR A 79 10.62 25.03 -8.18
N PRO A 80 11.49 24.42 -8.99
CA PRO A 80 11.30 24.38 -10.45
C PRO A 80 9.93 23.83 -10.84
N ALA A 81 9.22 24.54 -11.72
CA ALA A 81 7.84 24.23 -12.10
C ALA A 81 7.64 22.78 -12.57
N LYS A 82 8.53 22.32 -13.45
CA LYS A 82 8.50 20.94 -13.95
C LYS A 82 8.69 19.92 -12.82
N GLY A 83 9.49 20.24 -11.80
CA GLY A 83 9.77 19.34 -10.68
C GLY A 83 8.56 19.18 -9.78
N TRP A 84 8.05 20.28 -9.22
CA TRP A 84 6.96 20.21 -8.25
C TRP A 84 5.65 19.70 -8.87
N GLN A 85 5.37 19.98 -10.15
CA GLN A 85 4.18 19.48 -10.84
C GLN A 85 4.17 17.95 -10.93
N TRP A 86 5.28 17.33 -11.34
CA TRP A 86 5.39 15.87 -11.38
C TRP A 86 5.30 15.26 -9.97
N SER A 87 5.91 15.90 -8.96
CA SER A 87 5.80 15.47 -7.57
C SER A 87 4.38 15.58 -7.02
N LEU A 88 3.65 16.64 -7.37
CA LEU A 88 2.26 16.82 -6.98
C LEU A 88 1.37 15.75 -7.63
N ILE A 89 1.53 15.49 -8.93
CA ILE A 89 0.84 14.41 -9.63
C ILE A 89 1.12 13.06 -8.94
N ALA A 90 2.39 12.78 -8.60
CA ALA A 90 2.75 11.56 -7.90
C ALA A 90 2.04 11.44 -6.53
N GLY A 91 2.01 12.53 -5.74
CA GLY A 91 1.30 12.58 -4.46
C GLY A 91 -0.21 12.38 -4.61
N THR A 92 -0.83 13.02 -5.62
CA THR A 92 -2.25 12.85 -5.93
C THR A 92 -2.58 11.42 -6.34
N LEU A 93 -1.77 10.80 -7.20
CA LEU A 93 -1.95 9.40 -7.60
C LEU A 93 -1.86 8.45 -6.39
N GLY A 94 -0.91 8.70 -5.47
CA GLY A 94 -0.80 7.94 -4.22
C GLY A 94 -2.04 8.08 -3.34
N ALA A 95 -2.53 9.31 -3.14
CA ALA A 95 -3.72 9.58 -2.34
C ALA A 95 -5.00 8.96 -2.94
N ILE A 96 -5.17 9.06 -4.27
CA ILE A 96 -6.29 8.42 -4.98
C ILE A 96 -6.19 6.89 -4.85
N GLY A 97 -4.99 6.31 -4.99
CA GLY A 97 -4.78 4.88 -4.80
C GLY A 97 -5.16 4.40 -3.39
N ALA A 98 -4.74 5.15 -2.36
CA ALA A 98 -5.09 4.88 -0.96
C ALA A 98 -6.61 4.97 -0.71
N LEU A 99 -7.29 5.96 -1.29
CA LEU A 99 -8.75 6.04 -1.25
C LEU A 99 -9.40 4.85 -1.98
N GLY A 100 -8.85 4.45 -3.13
CA GLY A 100 -9.29 3.28 -3.89
C GLY A 100 -9.25 1.99 -3.08
N VAL A 101 -8.19 1.76 -2.28
CA VAL A 101 -8.10 0.62 -1.34
C VAL A 101 -9.28 0.63 -0.37
N LEU A 102 -9.58 1.78 0.21
CA LEU A 102 -10.66 1.92 1.18
C LEU A 102 -12.04 1.69 0.56
N LEU A 103 -12.27 2.22 -0.64
CA LEU A 103 -13.49 1.99 -1.40
C LEU A 103 -13.62 0.51 -1.81
N ALA A 104 -12.51 -0.15 -2.18
CA ALA A 104 -12.49 -1.57 -2.48
C ALA A 104 -12.88 -2.42 -1.26
N PHE A 105 -12.35 -2.12 -0.08
CA PHE A 105 -12.80 -2.78 1.16
C PHE A 105 -14.28 -2.55 1.43
N GLY A 106 -14.78 -1.35 1.08
CA GLY A 106 -16.18 -1.03 1.24
C GLY A 106 -17.13 -1.75 0.29
N ALA A 107 -16.68 -2.05 -0.93
CA ALA A 107 -17.42 -2.79 -1.94
C ALA A 107 -17.23 -4.31 -1.87
N ALA A 108 -16.25 -4.80 -1.10
CA ALA A 108 -15.95 -6.22 -1.02
C ALA A 108 -17.09 -7.01 -0.35
N PRO A 109 -17.34 -8.27 -0.75
CA PRO A 109 -18.32 -9.11 -0.09
C PRO A 109 -17.99 -9.36 1.38
N LYS A 110 -19.03 -9.56 2.21
CA LYS A 110 -18.85 -9.92 3.62
C LYS A 110 -18.53 -11.42 3.75
N PRO A 111 -17.63 -11.84 4.67
CA PRO A 111 -16.84 -10.98 5.56
C PRO A 111 -15.64 -10.35 4.82
N THR A 112 -15.53 -9.01 4.84
CA THR A 112 -14.52 -8.23 4.11
C THR A 112 -13.09 -8.67 4.43
N VAL A 113 -12.83 -9.14 5.65
CA VAL A 113 -11.51 -9.64 6.08
C VAL A 113 -10.97 -10.76 5.17
N ALA A 114 -11.84 -11.60 4.60
CA ALA A 114 -11.45 -12.66 3.67
C ALA A 114 -10.98 -12.11 2.32
N TYR A 115 -11.42 -10.91 1.95
CA TYR A 115 -11.09 -10.25 0.68
C TYR A 115 -9.95 -9.24 0.80
N VAL A 116 -9.49 -8.90 2.01
CA VAL A 116 -8.30 -8.07 2.22
C VAL A 116 -7.07 -8.61 1.47
N PRO A 117 -6.68 -9.90 1.59
CA PRO A 117 -5.54 -10.44 0.85
C PRO A 117 -5.80 -10.48 -0.66
N VAL A 118 -7.05 -10.68 -1.10
CA VAL A 118 -7.43 -10.68 -2.53
C VAL A 118 -7.22 -9.29 -3.13
N ILE A 119 -7.79 -8.26 -2.49
CA ILE A 119 -7.69 -6.85 -2.92
C ILE A 119 -6.22 -6.42 -2.95
N MET A 120 -5.47 -6.74 -1.90
CA MET A 120 -4.05 -6.38 -1.85
C MET A 120 -3.21 -7.10 -2.89
N SER A 121 -3.52 -8.36 -3.19
CA SER A 121 -2.80 -9.10 -4.24
C SER A 121 -3.05 -8.52 -5.62
N ILE A 122 -4.28 -8.11 -5.94
CA ILE A 122 -4.61 -7.45 -7.21
C ILE A 122 -3.79 -6.17 -7.37
N ILE A 123 -3.75 -5.33 -6.33
CA ILE A 123 -3.06 -4.04 -6.35
C ILE A 123 -1.55 -4.22 -6.47
N PHE A 124 -0.94 -5.06 -5.61
CA PHE A 124 0.51 -5.20 -5.57
C PHE A 124 1.09 -6.10 -6.67
N ALA A 125 0.29 -6.98 -7.28
CA ALA A 125 0.68 -7.66 -8.50
C ALA A 125 0.48 -6.77 -9.74
N GLY A 126 -0.58 -5.94 -9.76
CA GLY A 126 -0.90 -5.06 -10.90
C GLY A 126 -0.02 -3.82 -11.00
N ALA A 127 0.34 -3.19 -9.87
CA ALA A 127 1.12 -1.95 -9.86
C ALA A 127 2.49 -2.07 -10.57
N PRO A 128 3.28 -3.14 -10.37
CA PRO A 128 4.51 -3.36 -11.14
C PRO A 128 4.29 -3.45 -12.65
N ILE A 129 3.17 -4.04 -13.09
CA ILE A 129 2.83 -4.19 -14.51
C ILE A 129 2.54 -2.82 -15.13
N VAL A 130 1.71 -2.01 -14.47
CA VAL A 130 1.41 -0.64 -14.92
C VAL A 130 2.69 0.19 -14.96
N ASN A 131 3.52 0.11 -13.92
CA ASN A 131 4.79 0.82 -13.87
C ASN A 131 5.74 0.38 -15.01
N ALA A 132 5.84 -0.92 -15.28
CA ALA A 132 6.65 -1.44 -16.37
C ALA A 132 6.22 -0.87 -17.73
N ILE A 133 4.92 -0.86 -18.03
CA ILE A 133 4.39 -0.33 -19.29
C ILE A 133 4.64 1.18 -19.40
N VAL A 134 4.29 1.94 -18.36
CA VAL A 134 4.42 3.41 -18.36
C VAL A 134 5.89 3.81 -18.47
N ASN A 135 6.78 3.17 -17.71
CA ASN A 135 8.20 3.51 -17.72
C ASN A 135 8.86 3.14 -19.04
N THR A 136 8.60 1.95 -19.58
CA THR A 136 9.12 1.54 -20.89
C THR A 136 8.63 2.46 -22.02
N THR A 137 7.36 2.86 -21.98
CA THR A 137 6.78 3.80 -22.95
C THR A 137 7.42 5.18 -22.84
N LYS A 138 7.49 5.74 -21.62
CA LYS A 138 8.09 7.05 -21.39
C LYS A 138 9.58 7.10 -21.79
N ALA A 139 10.29 5.98 -21.63
CA ALA A 139 11.68 5.84 -22.03
C ALA A 139 11.88 5.48 -23.51
N ASN A 140 10.80 5.27 -24.30
CA ASN A 140 10.87 4.72 -25.66
C ASN A 140 11.72 3.44 -25.75
N ALA A 141 11.70 2.62 -24.71
CA ALA A 141 12.61 1.48 -24.54
C ALA A 141 12.01 0.15 -25.00
N TRP A 142 10.90 0.17 -25.76
CA TRP A 142 10.21 -1.04 -26.21
C TRP A 142 11.12 -1.98 -27.03
N GLY A 143 12.06 -1.44 -27.80
CA GLY A 143 13.06 -2.23 -28.54
C GLY A 143 14.09 -2.94 -27.65
N ASN A 144 14.22 -2.55 -26.38
CA ASN A 144 15.18 -3.10 -25.42
C ASN A 144 14.52 -4.07 -24.42
N VAL A 145 13.22 -4.34 -24.58
CA VAL A 145 12.50 -5.23 -23.68
C VAL A 145 12.96 -6.67 -23.92
N SER A 146 13.55 -7.26 -22.88
CA SER A 146 14.03 -8.64 -22.94
C SER A 146 12.93 -9.65 -22.61
N ALA A 147 13.04 -10.86 -23.13
CA ALA A 147 12.10 -11.94 -22.82
C ALA A 147 11.98 -12.24 -21.30
N PRO A 148 13.07 -12.23 -20.50
CA PRO A 148 12.97 -12.38 -19.05
C PRO A 148 12.16 -11.28 -18.35
N PHE A 149 12.22 -10.04 -18.84
CA PHE A 149 11.43 -8.94 -18.29
C PHE A 149 9.92 -9.18 -18.50
N ILE A 150 9.53 -9.60 -19.71
CA ILE A 150 8.14 -9.95 -20.03
C ILE A 150 7.69 -11.15 -19.20
N LEU A 151 8.54 -12.17 -19.07
CA LEU A 151 8.26 -13.33 -18.21
C LEU A 151 8.00 -12.91 -16.76
N GLY A 152 8.80 -12.00 -16.21
CA GLY A 152 8.58 -11.45 -14.87
C GLY A 152 7.21 -10.78 -14.70
N ILE A 153 6.77 -10.01 -15.69
CA ILE A 153 5.44 -9.38 -15.72
C ILE A 153 4.34 -10.45 -15.72
N VAL A 154 4.46 -11.48 -16.56
CA VAL A 154 3.50 -12.58 -16.64
C VAL A 154 3.45 -13.35 -15.32
N LEU A 155 4.60 -13.64 -14.71
CA LEU A 155 4.67 -14.32 -13.43
C LEU A 155 4.05 -13.49 -12.29
N ALA A 156 4.22 -12.16 -12.29
CA ALA A 156 3.54 -11.29 -11.35
C ALA A 156 2.01 -11.38 -11.49
N ALA A 157 1.50 -11.32 -12.74
CA ALA A 157 0.07 -11.45 -13.02
C ALA A 157 -0.48 -12.81 -12.58
N VAL A 158 0.22 -13.90 -12.91
CA VAL A 158 -0.15 -15.27 -12.54
C VAL A 158 -0.10 -15.45 -11.02
N GLY A 159 0.95 -14.96 -10.35
CA GLY A 159 1.07 -15.00 -8.90
C GLY A 159 -0.08 -14.28 -8.21
N GLY A 160 -0.38 -13.05 -8.65
CA GLY A 160 -1.53 -12.29 -8.17
C GLY A 160 -2.84 -13.06 -8.36
N PHE A 161 -3.07 -13.63 -9.56
CA PHE A 161 -4.23 -14.45 -9.83
C PHE A 161 -4.35 -15.66 -8.90
N LEU A 162 -3.26 -16.41 -8.70
CA LEU A 162 -3.27 -17.58 -7.82
C LEU A 162 -3.64 -17.21 -6.39
N VAL A 163 -3.10 -16.12 -5.85
CA VAL A 163 -3.46 -15.66 -4.49
C VAL A 163 -4.93 -15.26 -4.41
N THR A 164 -5.46 -14.61 -5.45
CA THR A 164 -6.89 -14.24 -5.48
C THR A 164 -7.81 -15.45 -5.58
N LYS A 165 -7.44 -16.48 -6.35
CA LYS A 165 -8.24 -17.67 -6.60
C LYS A 165 -8.23 -18.64 -5.40
N TYR A 166 -7.08 -18.79 -4.76
CA TYR A 166 -6.85 -19.77 -3.68
C TYR A 166 -6.78 -19.10 -2.30
N VAL A 167 -7.53 -18.02 -2.10
CA VAL A 167 -7.58 -17.35 -0.79
C VAL A 167 -8.06 -18.31 0.30
N PRO A 168 -7.41 -18.34 1.48
CA PRO A 168 -7.88 -19.15 2.59
C PRO A 168 -9.29 -18.74 3.01
N LYS A 169 -10.24 -19.67 2.95
CA LYS A 169 -11.61 -19.41 3.43
C LYS A 169 -11.59 -19.32 4.95
N PRO A 170 -12.32 -18.36 5.57
CA PRO A 170 -12.48 -18.34 7.01
C PRO A 170 -13.02 -19.69 7.49
N SER A 171 -12.41 -20.26 8.53
CA SER A 171 -12.97 -21.42 9.22
C SER A 171 -14.39 -21.07 9.69
N LYS A 172 -15.34 -22.01 9.53
CA LYS A 172 -16.66 -21.86 10.16
C LYS A 172 -16.45 -21.53 11.63
N PRO A 173 -17.17 -20.55 12.22
CA PRO A 173 -17.18 -20.39 13.66
C PRO A 173 -17.51 -21.75 14.28
N ALA A 174 -16.65 -22.24 15.18
CA ALA A 174 -17.00 -23.39 15.99
C ALA A 174 -18.35 -23.07 16.63
N ALA A 175 -19.35 -23.94 16.41
CA ALA A 175 -20.64 -23.81 17.06
C ALA A 175 -20.34 -23.63 18.55
N GLN A 176 -20.76 -22.49 19.11
CA GLN A 176 -20.71 -22.30 20.55
C GLN A 176 -21.47 -23.49 21.14
N ALA A 177 -20.75 -24.32 21.90
CA ALA A 177 -21.39 -25.34 22.72
C ALA A 177 -22.46 -24.63 23.57
N PRO A 178 -23.68 -25.17 23.68
CA PRO A 178 -24.70 -24.57 24.52
C PRO A 178 -24.11 -24.33 25.91
N ALA A 179 -24.21 -23.10 26.41
CA ALA A 179 -23.81 -22.79 27.77
C ALA A 179 -24.65 -23.66 28.72
N ASP A 180 -23.99 -24.44 29.56
CA ASP A 180 -24.65 -25.20 30.63
C ASP A 180 -25.49 -24.24 31.48
N PRO A 181 -26.73 -24.58 31.83
CA PRO A 181 -27.56 -23.72 32.65
C PRO A 181 -26.90 -23.54 34.03
N VAL A 182 -26.60 -22.27 34.35
CA VAL A 182 -26.12 -21.84 35.66
C VAL A 182 -27.15 -22.28 36.70
N VAL A 183 -26.78 -23.26 37.52
CA VAL A 183 -27.51 -23.63 38.73
C VAL A 183 -27.36 -22.47 39.70
N THR A 184 -28.42 -21.68 39.88
CA THR A 184 -28.53 -20.72 40.98
C THR A 184 -28.70 -21.51 42.27
N GLU A 185 -27.62 -21.68 43.05
CA GLU A 185 -27.73 -21.98 44.47
C GLU A 185 -28.23 -20.72 45.19
N THR A 186 -29.46 -20.78 45.67
CA THR A 186 -30.01 -19.84 46.65
C THR A 186 -29.51 -20.23 48.04
N ASN A 187 -28.82 -19.30 48.71
CA ASN A 187 -28.67 -19.28 50.17
C ASN A 187 -29.56 -18.17 50.74
#